data_AF-A0AAD9P8Y7-F1
#
_entry.id   AF-A0AAD9P8Y7-F1
#
_cell.length_a   1.000
_cell.length_b   1.000
_cell.length_c   1.000
_cell.angle_alpha   90.00
_cell.angle_beta   90.00
_cell.angle_gamma   90.00
#
_symmetry.space_group_name_H-M   'P 1'
#
loop_
_entity.id
_entity.type
_entity.pdbx_description
1 polymer ?
#
loop_
_entity_poly.entity_id
_entity_poly.type
_entity_poly.pdbx_seq_one_letter_code
_entity_poly.pdbx_strand_id
1 'polypeptide(L)' 'METLRLNRVVKTASRIIGRDLPSLEILYQQRLLGRATLISQDSSHPAHDLFEPLPSSRRFRSIKTRTNRFSSSFSP' A
#
# COMPACT_ATOMS: atom_id res chain seq x y z
N MET A 1 3.14 -10.50 -2.07
CA MET A 1 1.80 -10.63 -2.69
C MET A 1 1.95 -11.35 -4.03
N GLU A 2 2.19 -12.66 -4.04
CA GLU A 2 2.27 -13.42 -5.28
C GLU A 2 0.87 -13.84 -5.72
N THR A 3 0.24 -13.03 -6.57
CA THR A 3 -1.13 -13.26 -7.03
C THR A 3 -1.13 -13.65 -8.51
N LEU A 4 -0.56 -14.81 -8.82
CA LEU A 4 -0.57 -15.39 -10.18
C LEU A 4 -1.99 -15.42 -10.79
N ARG A 5 -3.02 -15.54 -9.93
CA ARG A 5 -4.44 -15.45 -10.30
C ARG A 5 -4.85 -14.06 -10.80
N LEU A 6 -4.43 -12.98 -10.14
CA LEU A 6 -4.78 -11.62 -10.55
C LEU A 6 -4.01 -11.18 -11.80
N ASN A 7 -2.80 -11.69 -12.03
CA ASN A 7 -2.07 -11.44 -13.26
C ASN A 7 -2.82 -11.91 -14.52
N ARG A 8 -3.62 -12.98 -14.41
CA ARG A 8 -4.48 -13.42 -15.53
C ARG A 8 -5.56 -12.38 -15.85
N VAL A 9 -6.18 -11.80 -14.81
CA VAL A 9 -7.18 -10.73 -14.97
C VAL A 9 -6.56 -9.52 -15.66
N VAL A 10 -5.37 -9.09 -15.24
CA VAL A 10 -4.65 -7.97 -15.87
C VAL A 10 -4.33 -8.27 -17.33
N LYS A 11 -3.84 -9.48 -17.64
CA LYS A 11 -3.55 -9.90 -19.02
C LYS A 11 -4.81 -9.89 -19.90
N THR A 12 -5.93 -10.42 -19.41
CA THR A 12 -7.19 -10.41 -20.16
C THR A 12 -7.69 -8.98 -20.37
N ALA A 13 -7.66 -8.13 -19.34
CA ALA A 13 -8.05 -6.73 -19.45
C ALA A 13 -7.16 -5.96 -20.45
N SER A 14 -5.84 -6.17 -20.40
CA SER A 14 -4.90 -5.57 -21.35
C SER A 14 -5.21 -5.96 -22.80
N ARG A 15 -5.54 -7.24 -23.04
CA ARG A 15 -5.95 -7.72 -24.37
C ARG A 15 -7.25 -7.07 -24.87
N ILE A 16 -8.24 -6.89 -23.99
CA ILE A 16 -9.52 -6.26 -24.36
C ILE A 16 -9.34 -4.77 -24.66
N ILE A 17 -8.57 -4.06 -23.84
CA ILE A 17 -8.32 -2.62 -24.01
C ILE A 17 -7.37 -2.36 -25.18
N GLY A 18 -6.53 -3.33 -25.54
CA GLY A 18 -5.54 -3.20 -26.62
C GLY A 18 -4.29 -2.40 -26.22
N ARG A 19 -4.00 -2.30 -24.92
CA ARG A 19 -2.80 -1.61 -24.40
C ARG A 19 -2.23 -2.32 -23.18
N ASP A 20 -0.95 -2.11 -22.93
CA ASP A 20 -0.30 -2.60 -21.72
C ASP A 20 -0.89 -1.92 -20.48
N LEU A 21 -1.18 -2.73 -19.46
CA LEU A 21 -1.64 -2.25 -18.17
C LEU A 21 -0.48 -2.28 -17.16
N PRO A 22 -0.42 -1.31 -16.24
CA PRO A 22 0.58 -1.32 -15.18
C PRO A 22 0.42 -2.56 -14.30
N SER A 23 1.54 -3.03 -13.74
CA SER A 23 1.51 -4.17 -12.83
C SER A 23 0.70 -3.84 -11.57
N LEU A 24 0.03 -4.85 -11.01
CA LEU A 24 -0.72 -4.68 -9.77
C LEU A 24 0.19 -4.28 -8.61
N GLU A 25 1.44 -4.69 -8.64
CA GLU A 25 2.44 -4.30 -7.64
C GLU A 25 2.71 -2.79 -7.68
N ILE A 26 2.96 -2.24 -8.88
CA ILE A 26 3.19 -0.81 -9.05
C ILE A 26 1.94 -0.02 -8.64
N LEU A 27 0.75 -0.44 -9.08
CA LEU A 27 -0.50 0.19 -8.68
C LEU A 27 -0.73 0.13 -7.17
N TYR A 28 -0.42 -0.98 -6.54
CA TYR A 28 -0.52 -1.15 -5.10
C TYR A 28 0.42 -0.19 -4.38
N GLN A 29 1.70 -0.14 -4.76
CA GLN A 29 2.69 0.76 -4.17
C GLN A 29 2.30 2.23 -4.31
N GLN A 30 1.88 2.64 -5.51
CA GLN A 30 1.46 4.02 -5.77
C GLN A 30 0.26 4.42 -4.89
N ARG A 31 -0.73 3.53 -4.77
CA ARG A 31 -1.90 3.75 -3.89
C ARG A 31 -1.51 3.76 -2.42
N LEU A 32 -0.59 2.90 -2.01
CA LEU A 32 -0.09 2.81 -0.64
C LEU A 32 0.56 4.13 -0.23
N LEU A 33 1.45 4.63 -1.08
CA LEU A 33 2.15 5.90 -0.86
C LEU A 33 1.16 7.06 -0.81
N GLY A 34 0.24 7.15 -1.78
CA GLY A 34 -0.77 8.21 -1.81
C GLY A 34 -1.67 8.22 -0.57
N ARG A 35 -2.07 7.05 -0.07
CA ARG A 35 -2.85 6.97 1.17
C ARG A 35 -2.02 7.33 2.39
N ALA A 36 -0.78 6.84 2.48
CA ALA A 36 0.13 7.16 3.59
C ALA A 36 0.39 8.67 3.67
N THR A 37 0.58 9.34 2.53
CA THR A 37 0.76 10.80 2.49
C THR A 37 -0.49 11.54 2.95
N LEU A 38 -1.69 11.10 2.54
CA LEU A 38 -2.94 11.72 2.99
C LEU A 38 -3.13 11.58 4.50
N ILE A 39 -2.87 10.39 5.07
CA ILE A 39 -2.96 10.16 6.52
C ILE A 39 -1.92 10.98 7.28
N SER A 40 -0.71 11.07 6.74
CA SER A 40 0.37 11.87 7.36
C SER A 40 0.07 13.37 7.34
N GLN A 41 -0.72 13.86 6.38
CA GLN A 41 -1.14 15.26 6.29
C GLN A 41 -2.38 15.58 7.13
N ASP A 42 -3.25 14.59 7.37
CA ASP A 42 -4.49 14.75 8.12
C ASP A 42 -4.30 14.39 9.60
N SER A 43 -4.15 15.42 10.45
CA SER A 43 -4.01 15.24 11.91
C SER A 43 -5.28 14.75 12.60
N SER A 44 -6.45 14.83 11.95
CA SER A 44 -7.71 14.30 12.49
C SER A 44 -7.88 12.80 12.22
N HIS A 45 -7.00 12.22 11.40
CA HIS A 45 -7.10 10.83 11.00
C HIS A 45 -6.73 9.89 12.17
N PRO A 46 -7.51 8.83 12.45
CA PRO A 46 -7.26 7.93 13.59
C PRO A 46 -5.93 7.17 13.51
N ALA A 47 -5.34 7.07 12.31
CA ALA A 47 -4.03 6.47 12.09
C ALA A 47 -2.90 7.49 11.94
N HIS A 48 -3.14 8.79 12.10
CA HIS A 48 -2.13 9.85 11.90
C HIS A 48 -0.83 9.56 12.66
N ASP A 49 -0.95 9.23 13.96
CA ASP A 49 0.18 8.92 14.83
C ASP A 49 1.06 7.79 14.28
N LEU A 50 0.48 6.82 13.55
CA LEU A 50 1.24 5.72 12.95
C LEU A 50 2.09 6.18 11.76
N PHE A 51 1.63 7.20 11.04
CA PHE A 51 2.29 7.81 9.88
C PHE A 51 2.98 9.13 10.24
N GLU A 52 3.25 9.36 11.52
CA GLU A 52 4.15 10.39 12.00
C GLU A 52 5.60 9.88 11.96
N PRO A 53 6.54 10.61 11.33
CA PRO A 53 7.94 10.21 11.31
C PRO A 53 8.54 10.29 12.72
N LEU A 54 9.41 9.34 13.06
CA LEU A 54 10.21 9.41 14.29
C LEU A 54 11.18 10.60 14.23
N PRO A 55 11.76 11.05 15.36
CA PRO A 55 12.71 12.18 15.39
C PRO A 55 13.94 12.01 14.47
N SER A 56 14.29 10.78 14.09
CA SER A 56 15.34 10.49 13.10
C SER A 56 14.91 10.73 11.65
N SER A 57 13.63 11.03 11.41
CA SER A 57 12.96 11.20 10.11
C SER A 57 13.12 10.06 9.11
N ARG A 58 13.66 8.92 9.56
CA ARG A 58 14.03 7.80 8.67
C ARG A 58 12.94 6.74 8.58
N ARG A 59 12.06 6.66 9.58
CA ARG A 59 11.02 5.63 9.69
C ARG A 59 9.79 6.20 10.39
N PHE A 60 8.63 5.66 10.03
CA PHE A 60 7.35 5.87 10.72
C PHE A 60 7.22 4.99 11.96
N ARG A 61 6.18 5.21 12.76
CA ARG A 61 5.87 4.33 13.90
C ARG A 61 5.43 2.96 13.39
N SER A 62 5.74 1.92 14.16
CA SER A 62 5.36 0.54 13.84
C SER A 62 4.48 -0.04 14.94
N ILE A 63 3.53 -0.87 14.53
CA ILE A 63 2.60 -1.54 15.44
C ILE A 63 3.30 -2.79 15.96
N LYS A 64 3.38 -2.90 17.28
CA LYS A 64 3.89 -4.12 17.92
C LYS A 64 2.82 -5.20 17.83
N THR A 65 3.02 -6.19 16.97
CA THR A 65 2.14 -7.37 16.88
C THR A 65 2.90 -8.65 17.20
N ARG A 66 2.20 -9.61 17.82
CA ARG A 66 2.75 -10.95 18.08
C ARG A 66 2.83 -11.83 16.83
N THR A 67 2.09 -11.47 15.79
CA THR A 67 1.97 -12.22 14.53
C THR A 67 2.24 -11.32 13.33
N ASN A 68 2.58 -11.93 12.20
CA ASN A 68 2.82 -11.25 10.92
C ASN A 68 1.54 -10.94 10.13
N ARG A 69 0.37 -10.92 10.80
CA ARG A 69 -0.94 -10.73 10.15
C ARG A 69 -0.98 -9.46 9.28
N PHE A 70 -0.33 -8.38 9.72
CA PHE A 70 -0.31 -7.10 9.02
C PHE A 70 0.87 -6.91 8.08
N SER A 71 1.74 -7.90 7.91
CA SER A 71 2.96 -7.79 7.08
C SER A 71 2.67 -7.45 5.61
N SER A 72 1.46 -7.77 5.13
CA SER A 72 1.01 -7.51 3.76
C SER A 72 -0.27 -6.69 3.69
N SER A 73 -0.68 -6.07 4.81
CA SER A 73 -1.83 -5.17 4.87
C SER A 73 -1.33 -3.71 4.99
N PHE A 74 -2.11 -2.77 4.46
CA PHE A 74 -1.79 -1.35 4.56
C PHE A 74 -2.00 -0.79 5.97
N SER A 75 -3.03 -1.25 6.65
CA SER A 75 -3.37 -0.84 8.01
C SER A 75 -3.44 -2.07 8.92
N PRO A 76 -3.27 -1.89 10.24
CA PRO A 76 -3.74 -2.86 11.24
C PRO A 76 -5.24 -3.16 11.13
#